data_AF-A0A0G1Y4J1-F1
#
_entry.id   AF-A0A0G1Y4J1-F1
#
_cell.length_a   1.000
_cell.length_b   1.000
_cell.length_c   1.000
_cell.angle_alpha   90.00
_cell.angle_beta   90.00
_cell.angle_gamma   90.00
#
_symmetry.space_group_name_H-M   'P 1'
#
loop_
_entity.id
_entity.type
_entity.pdbx_description
1 polymer ?
#
loop_
_entity_poly.entity_id
_entity_poly.type
_entity_poly.pdbx_seq_one_letter_code
_entity_poly.pdbx_strand_id
1 'polypeptide(L)'
;VLTAGTGIKVTDAGAGGAVTLAINDSVVATLSGARYSGSVFVTGSVGASTGFSGSLTRLADGTSYLIAGPNVTITSASAGVTISSFDSGADRGAQYVVLQSTGSLTNERVLTSGSGISITDNGAGNGVTLNIVDSVVATVSGTTFTGNIAFEKTVTSGTISQATRANDTAPQDIFIQPASGDAGGALGVAYLIWFREFQGKRTSRMEHAYYGPEYGEKEIEAALRESNLPSEKLPDDRLIETVAKLMEGENVIGWFQGRMEYGPRALGNRSIIADARNKENWKKVNLKIKFRESFRPFAPTVLAERTADYFALDRESPYMLLVADVHPGKRREIPAVTHVDGSARIQTISATQNPRYHRLIAEFEKNTGCGVIINTSFNVRGEPIVESPKDAINCFLHTQMDFLVLGNCVVRKDALTGDQQKDNKEYLKKFELD
;
A
#
# COMPACT_ATOMS: atom_id res chain seq x y z
N VAL A 1 -70.17 -49.72 69.60
CA VAL A 1 -70.59 -48.31 69.78
C VAL A 1 -69.34 -47.46 69.73
N LEU A 2 -69.19 -46.63 68.70
CA LEU A 2 -68.09 -45.66 68.64
C LEU A 2 -68.55 -44.42 69.42
N THR A 3 -67.89 -44.09 70.52
CA THR A 3 -68.23 -42.90 71.31
C THR A 3 -67.31 -41.77 70.90
N ALA A 4 -67.85 -40.72 70.27
CA ALA A 4 -67.08 -39.55 69.89
C ALA A 4 -66.69 -38.73 71.13
N GLY A 5 -65.42 -38.34 71.22
CA GLY A 5 -64.96 -37.39 72.23
C GLY A 5 -65.42 -35.96 71.91
N THR A 6 -65.32 -35.06 72.89
CA THR A 6 -65.69 -33.64 72.75
C THR A 6 -65.01 -33.01 71.54
N GLY A 7 -65.79 -32.42 70.64
CA GLY A 7 -65.29 -31.73 69.44
C GLY A 7 -65.19 -32.60 68.18
N ILE A 8 -65.43 -33.92 68.27
CA ILE A 8 -65.50 -34.81 67.11
C ILE A 8 -66.96 -35.18 66.85
N LYS A 9 -67.40 -35.04 65.60
CA LYS A 9 -68.69 -35.52 65.12
C LYS A 9 -68.47 -36.82 64.34
N VAL A 10 -69.10 -37.89 64.81
CA VAL A 10 -69.13 -39.17 64.12
C VAL A 10 -70.49 -39.32 63.45
N THR A 11 -70.49 -39.63 62.17
CA THR A 11 -71.71 -39.98 61.42
C THR A 11 -71.53 -41.39 60.89
N ASP A 12 -72.44 -42.28 61.26
CA ASP A 12 -72.47 -43.67 60.82
C ASP A 12 -73.71 -43.88 59.94
N ALA A 13 -73.50 -44.28 58.69
CA ALA A 13 -74.57 -44.51 57.72
C ALA A 13 -75.25 -45.89 57.87
N GLY A 14 -74.82 -46.71 58.83
CA GLY A 14 -75.36 -48.05 59.09
C GLY A 14 -74.62 -49.16 58.33
N ALA A 15 -75.12 -50.40 58.43
CA ALA A 15 -74.42 -51.60 57.95
C ALA A 15 -74.09 -51.52 56.45
N GLY A 16 -72.79 -51.58 56.12
CA GLY A 16 -72.25 -51.47 54.76
C GLY A 16 -71.95 -50.06 54.28
N GLY A 17 -72.30 -49.03 55.04
CA GLY A 17 -72.00 -47.62 54.76
C GLY A 17 -70.67 -47.15 55.36
N ALA A 18 -70.23 -45.96 54.93
CA ALA A 18 -69.02 -45.33 55.46
C ALA A 18 -69.28 -44.71 56.84
N VAL A 19 -68.29 -44.81 57.73
CA VAL A 19 -68.24 -44.05 58.98
C VAL A 19 -67.32 -42.86 58.77
N THR A 20 -67.86 -41.65 58.95
CA THR A 20 -67.08 -40.42 58.81
C THR A 20 -66.83 -39.81 60.18
N LEU A 21 -65.57 -39.55 60.49
CA LEU A 21 -65.17 -38.72 61.63
C LEU A 21 -64.81 -37.32 61.11
N ALA A 22 -65.51 -36.30 61.60
CA ALA A 22 -65.23 -34.90 61.32
C ALA A 22 -64.95 -34.15 62.62
N ILE A 23 -64.11 -33.13 62.57
CA ILE A 23 -63.94 -32.20 63.69
C ILE A 23 -64.97 -31.09 63.51
N ASN A 24 -65.59 -30.66 64.61
CA ASN A 24 -66.54 -29.54 64.58
C ASN A 24 -65.82 -28.23 64.20
N ASP A 25 -66.39 -27.47 63.26
CA ASP A 25 -65.82 -26.21 62.75
C ASP A 25 -65.59 -25.14 63.85
N SER A 26 -66.24 -25.28 65.01
CA SER A 26 -66.03 -24.40 66.17
C SER A 26 -64.84 -24.80 67.05
N VAL A 27 -64.07 -25.83 66.70
CA VAL A 27 -62.95 -26.37 67.50
C VAL A 27 -61.64 -26.23 66.74
N VAL A 28 -60.64 -25.59 67.38
CA VAL A 28 -59.27 -25.55 66.86
C VAL A 28 -58.62 -26.92 67.11
N ALA A 29 -58.40 -27.69 66.05
CA ALA A 29 -57.71 -28.98 66.13
C ALA A 29 -56.19 -28.79 66.01
N THR A 30 -55.45 -29.15 67.05
CA THR A 30 -53.99 -29.29 66.96
C THR A 30 -53.67 -30.72 66.53
N LEU A 31 -53.29 -30.92 65.28
CA LEU A 31 -52.85 -32.22 64.79
C LEU A 31 -51.31 -32.32 64.88
N SER A 32 -50.81 -33.00 65.91
CA SER A 32 -49.37 -33.24 66.08
C SER A 32 -48.96 -34.60 65.51
N GLY A 33 -47.80 -34.67 64.85
CA GLY A 33 -47.23 -35.93 64.33
C GLY A 33 -47.90 -36.52 63.09
N ALA A 34 -48.85 -35.81 62.47
CA ALA A 34 -49.52 -36.29 61.26
C ALA A 34 -48.60 -36.25 60.03
N ARG A 35 -48.65 -37.31 59.22
CA ARG A 35 -48.08 -37.33 57.87
C ARG A 35 -49.22 -37.33 56.87
N TYR A 36 -49.26 -36.32 56.03
CA TYR A 36 -50.20 -36.24 54.92
C TYR A 36 -49.55 -36.85 53.68
N SER A 37 -50.24 -37.75 52.99
CA SER A 37 -49.85 -38.24 51.66
C SER A 37 -50.75 -37.60 50.61
N GLY A 38 -50.16 -36.83 49.68
CA GLY A 38 -50.87 -36.08 48.65
C GLY A 38 -50.85 -34.56 48.85
N SER A 39 -51.66 -33.84 48.07
CA SER A 39 -51.74 -32.38 48.11
C SER A 39 -52.45 -31.90 49.37
N VAL A 40 -51.82 -30.98 50.11
CA VAL A 40 -52.42 -30.29 51.26
C VAL A 40 -52.80 -28.88 50.82
N PHE A 41 -54.10 -28.56 50.88
CA PHE A 41 -54.61 -27.22 50.59
C PHE A 41 -54.88 -26.49 51.91
N VAL A 42 -54.30 -25.30 52.08
CA VAL A 42 -54.55 -24.45 53.24
C VAL A 42 -55.07 -23.10 52.77
N THR A 43 -56.23 -22.69 53.27
CA THR A 43 -56.79 -21.35 53.07
C THR A 43 -56.39 -20.46 54.24
N GLY A 44 -55.52 -19.47 53.99
CA GLY A 44 -54.98 -18.59 55.03
C GLY A 44 -53.45 -18.63 55.07
N SER A 45 -52.86 -18.49 56.26
CA SER A 45 -51.42 -18.56 56.48
C SER A 45 -50.99 -19.91 57.05
N VAL A 46 -49.82 -20.40 56.59
CA VAL A 46 -49.15 -21.56 57.19
C VAL A 46 -47.90 -21.07 57.91
N GLY A 47 -47.81 -21.32 59.22
CA GLY A 47 -46.61 -21.05 60.01
C GLY A 47 -45.80 -22.34 60.23
N ALA A 48 -44.51 -22.32 59.89
CA ALA A 48 -43.59 -23.43 60.13
C ALA A 48 -42.41 -22.95 60.99
N SER A 49 -42.31 -23.43 62.22
CA SER A 49 -41.27 -23.00 63.18
C SER A 49 -39.86 -23.47 62.81
N THR A 50 -39.75 -24.56 62.05
CA THR A 50 -38.48 -25.12 61.57
C THR A 50 -38.24 -24.85 60.09
N GLY A 51 -39.08 -24.01 59.47
CA GLY A 51 -39.08 -23.75 58.04
C GLY A 51 -39.77 -24.84 57.21
N PHE A 52 -39.93 -24.55 55.91
CA PHE A 52 -40.33 -25.52 54.89
C PHE A 52 -39.08 -26.02 54.17
N SER A 53 -39.03 -27.30 53.80
CA SER A 53 -37.98 -27.86 52.95
C SER A 53 -38.58 -28.39 51.64
N GLY A 54 -37.88 -28.18 50.52
CA GLY A 54 -38.34 -28.53 49.17
C GLY A 54 -38.01 -27.44 48.15
N SER A 55 -38.18 -27.72 46.86
CA SER A 55 -37.96 -26.74 45.79
C SER A 55 -39.17 -25.81 45.68
N LEU A 56 -38.99 -24.50 45.90
CA LEU A 56 -40.04 -23.49 45.69
C LEU A 56 -40.30 -23.36 44.19
N THR A 57 -41.23 -24.16 43.65
CA THR A 57 -41.11 -24.54 42.24
C THR A 57 -42.02 -23.80 41.28
N ARG A 58 -43.34 -23.67 41.47
CA ARG A 58 -44.22 -23.10 40.42
C ARG A 58 -45.51 -22.49 40.99
N LEU A 59 -46.08 -21.50 40.28
CA LEU A 59 -47.46 -21.07 40.42
C LEU A 59 -48.42 -22.17 39.92
N ALA A 60 -49.72 -22.05 40.22
CA ALA A 60 -50.73 -23.03 39.83
C ALA A 60 -50.84 -23.24 38.31
N ASP A 61 -50.40 -22.26 37.52
CA ASP A 61 -50.34 -22.32 36.05
C ASP A 61 -49.04 -22.96 35.52
N GLY A 62 -48.15 -23.40 36.40
CA GLY A 62 -46.88 -24.04 36.04
C GLY A 62 -45.73 -23.07 35.74
N THR A 63 -45.92 -21.75 35.87
CA THR A 63 -44.83 -20.77 35.75
C THR A 63 -43.97 -20.72 37.01
N SER A 64 -42.69 -20.38 36.89
CA SER A 64 -41.81 -20.22 38.05
C SER A 64 -42.27 -19.07 38.93
N TYR A 65 -42.26 -19.24 40.26
CA TYR A 65 -42.58 -18.17 41.22
C TYR A 65 -41.63 -16.97 41.11
N LEU A 66 -40.40 -17.20 40.63
CA LEU A 66 -39.43 -16.16 40.28
C LEU A 66 -39.23 -16.17 38.76
N ILE A 67 -39.47 -15.02 38.13
CA ILE A 67 -39.28 -14.82 36.68
C ILE A 67 -37.99 -14.03 36.48
N ALA A 68 -37.05 -14.58 35.72
CA ALA A 68 -35.84 -13.86 35.36
C ALA A 68 -36.14 -12.84 34.26
N GLY A 69 -35.67 -11.59 34.45
CA GLY A 69 -35.68 -10.58 33.39
C GLY A 69 -34.59 -10.85 32.34
N PRO A 70 -34.50 -10.01 31.29
CA PRO A 70 -33.42 -10.09 30.32
C PRO A 70 -32.04 -10.14 30.98
N ASN A 71 -31.15 -11.01 30.49
CA ASN A 71 -29.76 -11.22 30.96
C ASN A 71 -29.59 -11.77 32.39
N VAL A 72 -30.67 -12.15 33.06
CA VAL A 72 -30.64 -12.80 34.37
C VAL A 72 -30.99 -14.28 34.22
N THR A 73 -30.27 -15.15 34.93
CA THR A 73 -30.64 -16.55 35.11
C THR A 73 -30.90 -16.81 36.58
N ILE A 74 -32.05 -17.40 36.88
CA ILE A 74 -32.43 -17.82 38.24
C ILE A 74 -32.52 -19.33 38.23
N THR A 75 -31.65 -19.98 39.01
CA THR A 75 -31.67 -21.44 39.19
C THR A 75 -32.01 -21.76 40.64
N SER A 76 -33.16 -22.41 40.86
CA SER A 76 -33.55 -22.92 42.18
C SER A 76 -33.07 -24.36 42.36
N ALA A 77 -32.36 -24.65 43.46
CA ALA A 77 -31.98 -26.00 43.85
C ALA A 77 -32.31 -26.25 45.32
N SER A 78 -32.23 -27.51 45.77
CA SER A 78 -32.52 -27.89 47.16
C SER A 78 -31.62 -27.22 48.21
N ALA A 79 -30.51 -26.61 47.79
CA ALA A 79 -29.56 -25.89 48.65
C ALA A 79 -29.69 -24.36 48.58
N GLY A 80 -30.63 -23.81 47.81
CA GLY A 80 -30.86 -22.36 47.71
C GLY A 80 -31.22 -21.88 46.30
N VAL A 81 -31.37 -20.56 46.17
CA VAL A 81 -31.60 -19.87 44.89
C VAL A 81 -30.32 -19.18 44.47
N THR A 82 -29.80 -19.51 43.29
CA THR A 82 -28.68 -18.78 42.67
C THR A 82 -29.25 -17.82 41.63
N ILE A 83 -28.91 -16.54 41.77
CA ILE A 83 -29.21 -15.49 40.79
C ILE A 83 -27.89 -15.07 40.16
N SER A 84 -27.74 -15.29 38.86
CA SER A 84 -26.58 -14.83 38.09
C SER A 84 -27.04 -13.89 36.97
N SER A 85 -26.26 -12.84 36.72
CA SER A 85 -26.40 -12.00 35.55
C SER A 85 -25.25 -12.29 34.58
N PHE A 86 -25.57 -12.47 33.30
CA PHE A 86 -24.55 -12.44 32.26
C PHE A 86 -24.32 -10.99 31.88
N ASP A 87 -23.19 -10.44 32.31
CA ASP A 87 -22.73 -9.15 31.82
C ASP A 87 -22.31 -9.38 30.37
N SER A 88 -23.18 -9.05 29.40
CA SER A 88 -22.79 -8.91 28.00
C SER A 88 -21.98 -7.61 27.79
N GLY A 89 -21.18 -7.24 28.78
CA GLY A 89 -20.30 -6.10 28.76
C GLY A 89 -19.03 -6.46 28.00
N ALA A 90 -18.55 -5.52 27.19
CA ALA A 90 -17.32 -5.64 26.42
C ALA A 90 -16.15 -6.22 27.23
N ASP A 91 -15.24 -6.90 26.54
CA ASP A 91 -14.07 -7.54 27.14
C ASP A 91 -13.29 -6.57 28.04
N ARG A 92 -13.26 -6.87 29.35
CA ARG A 92 -12.55 -6.07 30.37
C ARG A 92 -11.02 -6.16 30.22
N GLY A 93 -10.53 -7.16 29.50
CA GLY A 93 -9.11 -7.33 29.14
C GLY A 93 -8.72 -6.65 27.83
N ALA A 94 -9.68 -6.14 27.05
CA ALA A 94 -9.36 -5.45 25.81
C ALA A 94 -8.56 -4.18 26.08
N GLN A 95 -7.60 -3.91 25.19
CA GLN A 95 -6.83 -2.66 25.22
C GLN A 95 -7.56 -1.62 24.38
N TYR A 96 -7.82 -0.46 24.96
CA TYR A 96 -8.54 0.63 24.31
C TYR A 96 -7.59 1.78 24.04
N VAL A 97 -7.67 2.36 22.84
CA VAL A 97 -7.04 3.63 22.52
C VAL A 97 -8.12 4.70 22.60
N VAL A 98 -7.94 5.69 23.48
CA VAL A 98 -8.90 6.75 23.75
C VAL A 98 -8.25 8.12 23.53
N LEU A 99 -9.04 9.13 23.14
CA LEU A 99 -8.52 10.50 23.01
C LEU A 99 -8.47 11.24 24.35
N GLN A 100 -9.26 10.78 25.32
CA GLN A 100 -9.23 11.22 26.70
C GLN A 100 -9.58 10.04 27.61
N SER A 101 -8.85 9.89 28.72
CA SER A 101 -9.16 8.81 29.68
C SER A 101 -10.47 9.12 30.40
N THR A 102 -11.33 8.10 30.48
CA THR A 102 -12.63 8.21 31.17
C THR A 102 -12.61 7.54 32.54
N GLY A 103 -11.59 6.73 32.84
CA GLY A 103 -11.42 6.03 34.11
C GLY A 103 -12.41 4.88 34.33
N SER A 104 -13.26 4.60 33.36
CA SER A 104 -14.26 3.52 33.43
C SER A 104 -13.69 2.13 33.08
N LEU A 105 -12.53 2.10 32.42
CA LEU A 105 -11.83 0.88 32.01
C LEU A 105 -10.39 0.89 32.51
N THR A 106 -9.90 -0.28 32.95
CA THR A 106 -8.57 -0.45 33.56
C THR A 106 -7.41 -0.41 32.55
N ASN A 107 -7.69 -0.55 31.25
CA ASN A 107 -6.69 -0.71 30.18
C ASN A 107 -6.80 0.36 29.07
N GLU A 108 -7.11 1.61 29.44
CA GLU A 108 -7.12 2.74 28.50
C GLU A 108 -5.71 3.25 28.21
N ARG A 109 -5.38 3.46 26.93
CA ARG A 109 -4.20 4.18 26.47
C ARG A 109 -4.64 5.48 25.80
N VAL A 110 -4.13 6.61 26.28
CA VAL A 110 -4.45 7.91 25.68
C VAL A 110 -3.62 8.12 24.42
N LEU A 111 -4.27 8.34 23.29
CA LEU A 111 -3.63 8.76 22.04
C LEU A 111 -3.37 10.26 22.10
N THR A 112 -2.11 10.63 22.32
CA THR A 112 -1.66 12.03 22.31
C THR A 112 -1.05 12.36 20.96
N SER A 113 -1.45 13.47 20.36
CA SER A 113 -0.80 13.98 19.15
C SER A 113 0.61 14.49 19.48
N GLY A 114 1.61 13.98 18.76
CA GLY A 114 2.95 14.58 18.77
C GLY A 114 3.00 15.92 18.02
N SER A 115 4.12 16.64 18.15
CA SER A 115 4.34 17.90 17.42
C SER A 115 4.09 17.73 15.92
N GLY A 116 3.24 18.59 15.35
CA GLY A 116 2.93 18.56 13.91
C GLY A 116 1.75 17.69 13.50
N ILE A 117 1.08 17.03 14.45
CA ILE A 117 -0.16 16.29 14.22
C ILE A 117 -1.28 16.99 15.00
N SER A 118 -2.45 17.15 14.39
CA SER A 118 -3.68 17.53 15.11
C SER A 118 -4.71 16.41 14.98
N ILE A 119 -5.43 16.14 16.07
CA ILE A 119 -6.49 15.15 16.11
C ILE A 119 -7.80 15.88 16.40
N THR A 120 -8.83 15.63 15.60
CA THR A 120 -10.16 16.20 15.77
C THR A 120 -11.16 15.07 15.95
N ASP A 121 -11.78 15.00 17.12
CA ASP A 121 -12.86 14.07 17.43
C ASP A 121 -14.21 14.78 17.21
N ASN A 122 -15.06 14.21 16.35
CA ASN A 122 -16.42 14.73 16.12
C ASN A 122 -17.46 14.07 17.05
N GLY A 123 -17.02 13.32 18.05
CA GLY A 123 -17.86 12.69 19.07
C GLY A 123 -18.42 11.32 18.66
N ALA A 124 -19.16 10.71 19.59
CA ALA A 124 -19.65 9.34 19.45
C ALA A 124 -20.52 9.14 18.18
N GLY A 125 -20.19 8.11 17.40
CA GLY A 125 -20.88 7.78 16.14
C GLY A 125 -20.41 8.56 14.92
N ASN A 126 -19.49 9.52 15.08
CA ASN A 126 -18.89 10.30 14.00
C ASN A 126 -17.42 9.92 13.78
N GLY A 127 -16.81 10.47 12.72
CA GLY A 127 -15.41 10.21 12.38
C GLY A 127 -14.41 10.96 13.28
N VAL A 128 -13.24 10.35 13.48
CA VAL A 128 -12.05 10.99 14.05
C VAL A 128 -11.11 11.35 12.90
N THR A 129 -10.67 12.60 12.84
CA THR A 129 -9.76 13.09 11.79
C THR A 129 -8.37 13.31 12.37
N LEU A 130 -7.34 12.81 11.70
CA LEU A 130 -5.95 13.13 11.99
C LEU A 130 -5.41 14.01 10.85
N ASN A 131 -4.92 15.19 11.19
CA ASN A 131 -4.32 16.12 10.24
C ASN A 131 -2.83 16.34 10.56
N ILE A 132 -2.07 16.71 9.53
CA ILE A 132 -0.73 17.26 9.69
C ILE A 132 -0.88 18.77 9.79
N VAL A 133 -0.24 19.39 10.76
CA VAL A 133 -0.27 20.84 10.92
C VAL A 133 0.47 21.47 9.74
N ASP A 134 -0.18 22.39 9.03
CA ASP A 134 0.29 23.03 7.78
C ASP A 134 1.70 23.65 7.84
N SER A 135 2.23 23.89 9.04
CA SER A 135 3.59 24.39 9.27
C SER A 135 4.67 23.30 9.23
N VAL A 136 4.34 22.03 9.00
CA VAL A 136 5.27 20.89 9.03
C VAL A 136 5.39 20.25 7.65
N VAL A 137 6.63 20.10 7.17
CA VAL A 137 6.94 19.27 6.00
C VAL A 137 6.91 17.81 6.44
N ALA A 138 5.87 17.07 6.03
CA ALA A 138 5.77 15.65 6.31
C ALA A 138 6.28 14.80 5.14
N THR A 139 7.23 13.91 5.41
CA THR A 139 7.62 12.85 4.49
C THR A 139 6.75 11.63 4.75
N VAL A 140 5.83 11.32 3.84
CA VAL A 140 5.03 10.08 3.90
C VAL A 140 5.65 9.06 2.95
N SER A 141 6.17 7.96 3.49
CA SER A 141 6.71 6.84 2.71
C SER A 141 5.92 5.55 3.01
N GLY A 142 5.87 4.64 2.04
CA GLY A 142 5.31 3.29 2.23
C GLY A 142 3.78 3.19 2.41
N THR A 143 3.02 4.26 2.17
CA THR A 143 1.55 4.26 2.37
C THR A 143 0.81 4.16 1.04
N THR A 144 -0.27 3.37 1.01
CA THR A 144 -1.24 3.33 -0.09
C THR A 144 -2.47 4.12 0.32
N PHE A 145 -2.74 5.21 -0.39
CA PHE A 145 -3.96 5.97 -0.21
C PHE A 145 -5.07 5.35 -1.08
N THR A 146 -6.26 5.17 -0.51
CA THR A 146 -7.46 4.71 -1.24
C THR A 146 -8.56 5.77 -1.09
N GLY A 147 -9.30 6.05 -2.18
CA GLY A 147 -10.30 7.13 -2.24
C GLY A 147 -9.81 8.38 -2.98
N ASN A 148 -10.64 9.43 -2.99
CA ASN A 148 -10.32 10.72 -3.62
C ASN A 148 -9.25 11.45 -2.79
N ILE A 149 -8.12 11.77 -3.42
CA ILE A 149 -7.06 12.57 -2.82
C ILE A 149 -7.01 13.88 -3.59
N ALA A 150 -7.22 15.00 -2.89
CA ALA A 150 -7.07 16.32 -3.43
C ALA A 150 -5.77 16.94 -2.91
N PHE A 151 -4.98 17.54 -3.80
CA PHE A 151 -3.81 18.33 -3.43
C PHE A 151 -4.12 19.80 -3.71
N GLU A 152 -4.29 20.62 -2.68
CA GLU A 152 -4.60 22.06 -2.84
C GLU A 152 -3.34 22.92 -3.09
N LYS A 153 -2.12 22.38 -2.87
CA LYS A 153 -0.83 23.08 -3.08
C LYS A 153 0.29 22.18 -3.61
N THR A 154 1.37 22.82 -4.10
CA THR A 154 2.52 22.25 -4.82
C THR A 154 3.09 20.97 -4.21
N VAL A 155 3.20 19.92 -5.04
CA VAL A 155 3.94 18.69 -4.73
C VAL A 155 5.39 18.89 -5.17
N THR A 156 6.33 18.93 -4.23
CA THR A 156 7.74 19.26 -4.48
C THR A 156 8.56 18.07 -4.98
N SER A 157 8.17 16.82 -4.71
CA SER A 157 8.77 15.65 -5.37
C SER A 157 7.87 14.42 -5.30
N GLY A 158 7.72 13.73 -6.43
CA GLY A 158 6.86 12.56 -6.57
C GLY A 158 6.49 12.31 -8.03
N THR A 159 6.19 11.05 -8.38
CA THR A 159 5.53 10.74 -9.65
C THR A 159 4.04 10.99 -9.45
N ILE A 160 3.39 11.80 -10.31
CA ILE A 160 1.94 12.01 -10.20
C ILE A 160 1.26 10.81 -10.83
N SER A 161 0.76 9.89 -10.00
CA SER A 161 0.01 8.71 -10.41
C SER A 161 -1.46 8.96 -10.69
N GLN A 162 -2.01 10.09 -10.20
CA GLN A 162 -3.46 10.39 -10.28
C GLN A 162 -3.86 11.38 -11.37
N ALA A 163 -2.93 12.02 -12.09
CA ALA A 163 -3.30 13.06 -13.07
C ALA A 163 -4.06 12.52 -14.29
N THR A 164 -4.15 11.21 -14.48
CA THR A 164 -4.67 10.59 -15.71
C THR A 164 -5.61 9.41 -15.49
N ARG A 165 -5.82 8.96 -14.23
CA ARG A 165 -6.89 8.00 -13.93
C ARG A 165 -8.20 8.76 -13.94
N ALA A 166 -8.85 8.72 -15.09
CA ALA A 166 -10.13 9.32 -15.44
C ALA A 166 -11.04 9.58 -14.22
N ASN A 167 -11.06 10.84 -13.78
CA ASN A 167 -12.18 11.52 -13.15
C ASN A 167 -11.93 13.04 -13.32
N ASP A 168 -12.97 13.77 -13.70
CA ASP A 168 -13.05 15.14 -14.28
C ASP A 168 -12.38 16.32 -13.53
N THR A 169 -11.35 16.09 -12.71
CA THR A 169 -10.75 17.12 -11.83
C THR A 169 -9.24 17.28 -11.97
N ALA A 170 -8.57 16.59 -12.90
CA ALA A 170 -7.15 16.81 -13.13
C ALA A 170 -6.91 18.18 -13.81
N PRO A 171 -5.91 18.98 -13.38
CA PRO A 171 -5.59 20.25 -14.03
C PRO A 171 -5.31 20.04 -15.52
N GLN A 172 -5.92 20.88 -16.36
CA GLN A 172 -5.80 20.76 -17.82
C GLN A 172 -4.38 21.06 -18.33
N ASP A 173 -3.62 21.92 -17.63
CA ASP A 173 -2.22 22.23 -17.96
C ASP A 173 -1.34 22.04 -16.72
N ILE A 174 -0.43 21.06 -16.79
CA ILE A 174 0.51 20.72 -15.72
C ILE A 174 1.92 20.73 -16.30
N PHE A 175 2.78 21.54 -15.70
CA PHE A 175 4.22 21.47 -15.92
C PHE A 175 4.91 21.06 -14.62
N ILE A 176 5.73 20.00 -14.70
CA ILE A 176 6.58 19.54 -13.60
C ILE A 176 8.03 19.66 -14.07
N GLN A 177 8.82 20.44 -13.35
CA GLN A 177 10.22 20.65 -13.65
C GLN A 177 11.02 19.34 -13.38
N PRO A 178 11.94 18.91 -14.27
CA PRO A 178 12.59 17.60 -14.19
C PRO A 178 13.47 17.37 -12.95
N ALA A 179 13.96 18.43 -12.32
CA ALA A 179 14.74 18.44 -11.08
C ALA A 179 13.94 19.05 -9.92
N SER A 180 12.65 18.72 -9.78
CA SER A 180 11.74 19.39 -8.84
C SER A 180 12.10 19.28 -7.34
N GLY A 181 13.01 18.37 -6.98
CA GLY A 181 13.58 18.27 -5.63
C GLY A 181 14.68 19.31 -5.35
N ASP A 182 15.51 19.07 -4.34
CA ASP A 182 16.54 20.02 -3.89
C ASP A 182 17.53 20.43 -5.01
N ALA A 183 17.78 19.55 -5.98
CA ALA A 183 18.61 19.84 -7.14
C ALA A 183 18.09 21.04 -7.96
N GLY A 184 16.77 21.28 -7.95
CA GLY A 184 16.06 22.40 -8.58
C GLY A 184 16.27 23.76 -7.90
N GLY A 185 16.71 23.75 -6.63
CA GLY A 185 16.79 24.96 -5.81
C GLY A 185 17.70 26.03 -6.40
N ALA A 186 18.85 25.63 -6.95
CA ALA A 186 19.78 26.56 -7.59
C ALA A 186 19.15 27.29 -8.78
N LEU A 187 18.40 26.58 -9.63
CA LEU A 187 17.67 27.16 -10.75
C LEU A 187 16.54 28.08 -10.26
N GLY A 188 15.82 27.67 -9.22
CA GLY A 188 14.76 28.47 -8.59
C GLY A 188 15.28 29.80 -8.03
N VAL A 189 16.41 29.78 -7.31
CA VAL A 189 17.06 30.99 -6.78
C VAL A 189 17.55 31.90 -7.91
N ALA A 190 18.15 31.33 -8.96
CA ALA A 190 18.59 32.10 -10.13
C ALA A 190 17.40 32.82 -10.80
N TYR A 191 16.27 32.13 -10.98
CA TYR A 191 15.06 32.76 -11.52
C TYR A 191 14.46 33.81 -10.59
N LEU A 192 14.50 33.59 -9.27
CA LEU A 192 14.03 34.57 -8.29
C LEU A 192 14.82 35.88 -8.39
N ILE A 193 16.15 35.78 -8.42
CA ILE A 193 17.05 36.94 -8.57
C ILE A 193 16.83 37.61 -9.93
N TRP A 194 16.78 36.83 -11.02
CA TRP A 194 16.50 37.34 -12.37
C TRP A 194 15.22 38.16 -12.42
N PHE A 195 14.14 37.63 -11.83
CA PHE A 195 12.84 38.29 -11.86
C PHE A 195 12.78 39.51 -10.94
N ARG A 196 13.30 39.42 -9.72
CA ARG A 196 13.17 40.48 -8.70
C ARG A 196 14.22 41.58 -8.82
N GLU A 197 15.48 41.20 -8.98
CA GLU A 197 16.60 42.15 -8.94
C GLU A 197 16.88 42.73 -10.33
N PHE A 198 16.79 41.91 -11.37
CA PHE A 198 17.10 42.33 -12.74
C PHE A 198 15.88 42.71 -13.58
N GLN A 199 14.66 42.66 -12.99
CA GLN A 199 13.40 42.89 -13.69
C GLN A 199 13.27 42.05 -14.98
N GLY A 200 13.86 40.85 -14.93
CA GLY A 200 13.91 39.93 -16.03
C GLY A 200 12.53 39.40 -16.40
N LYS A 201 12.30 39.17 -17.69
CA LYS A 201 11.06 38.54 -18.16
C LYS A 201 11.02 37.07 -17.72
N ARG A 202 9.82 36.54 -17.48
CA ARG A 202 9.62 35.10 -17.29
C ARG A 202 10.16 34.33 -18.48
N THR A 203 10.93 33.28 -18.21
CA THR A 203 11.41 32.37 -19.25
C THR A 203 10.30 31.43 -19.69
N SER A 204 10.42 30.91 -20.91
CA SER A 204 9.56 29.83 -21.39
C SER A 204 9.76 28.57 -20.54
N ARG A 205 8.77 27.67 -20.64
CA ARG A 205 8.86 26.31 -20.14
C ARG A 205 10.14 25.64 -20.65
N MET A 206 10.75 24.80 -19.82
CA MET A 206 11.83 23.91 -20.28
C MET A 206 11.24 22.94 -21.31
N GLU A 207 11.94 22.75 -22.42
CA GLU A 207 11.55 21.79 -23.47
C GLU A 207 12.33 20.48 -23.37
N HIS A 208 13.51 20.52 -22.74
CA HIS A 208 14.38 19.36 -22.51
C HIS A 208 15.11 19.49 -21.16
N ALA A 209 15.82 18.43 -20.77
CA ALA A 209 16.64 18.42 -19.55
C ALA A 209 18.16 18.42 -19.83
N TYR A 210 18.61 18.44 -21.10
CA TYR A 210 20.02 18.31 -21.47
C TYR A 210 20.87 19.57 -21.19
N TYR A 211 21.15 19.84 -19.91
CA TYR A 211 21.90 21.01 -19.43
C TYR A 211 23.25 20.66 -18.78
N GLY A 212 23.57 19.37 -18.65
CA GLY A 212 24.84 18.92 -18.11
C GLY A 212 26.00 18.93 -19.13
N PRO A 213 27.14 18.35 -18.74
CA PRO A 213 28.32 18.24 -19.62
C PRO A 213 28.09 17.31 -20.82
N GLU A 214 28.84 17.57 -21.88
CA GLU A 214 28.95 16.75 -23.08
C GLU A 214 30.43 16.46 -23.34
N TYR A 215 30.71 15.29 -23.89
CA TYR A 215 32.06 14.84 -24.19
C TYR A 215 32.21 14.64 -25.68
N GLY A 216 33.25 15.26 -26.24
CA GLY A 216 33.59 15.15 -27.64
C GLY A 216 34.19 13.78 -27.97
N GLU A 217 34.22 13.48 -29.26
CA GLU A 217 34.78 12.23 -29.79
C GLU A 217 36.20 11.93 -29.30
N LYS A 218 37.08 12.95 -29.25
CA LYS A 218 38.47 12.80 -28.78
C LYS A 218 38.56 12.37 -27.32
N GLU A 219 37.68 12.88 -26.46
CA GLU A 219 37.65 12.55 -25.03
C GLU A 219 37.15 11.13 -24.82
N ILE A 220 36.14 10.72 -25.60
CA ILE A 220 35.61 9.35 -25.59
C ILE A 220 36.67 8.35 -26.06
N GLU A 221 37.32 8.64 -27.20
CA GLU A 221 38.38 7.77 -27.74
C GLU A 221 39.58 7.67 -26.78
N ALA A 222 39.94 8.77 -26.11
CA ALA A 222 40.98 8.77 -25.09
C ALA A 222 40.61 7.87 -23.90
N ALA A 223 39.40 8.02 -23.34
CA ALA A 223 38.93 7.20 -22.22
C ALA A 223 38.89 5.70 -22.54
N LEU A 224 38.46 5.35 -23.77
CA LEU A 224 38.46 3.96 -24.26
C LEU A 224 39.88 3.40 -24.39
N ARG A 225 40.82 4.21 -24.93
CA ARG A 225 42.22 3.82 -25.08
C ARG A 225 42.91 3.63 -23.72
N GLU A 226 42.70 4.54 -22.79
CA GLU A 226 43.23 4.46 -21.42
C GLU A 226 42.71 3.23 -20.68
N SER A 227 41.47 2.82 -20.96
CA SER A 227 40.85 1.63 -20.38
C SER A 227 41.16 0.34 -21.16
N ASN A 228 41.98 0.41 -22.22
CA ASN A 228 42.31 -0.68 -23.14
C ASN A 228 41.08 -1.39 -23.72
N LEU A 229 39.96 -0.69 -23.91
CA LEU A 229 38.73 -1.33 -24.39
C LEU A 229 38.67 -1.39 -25.92
N PRO A 230 38.53 -2.58 -26.51
CA PRO A 230 38.28 -2.70 -27.94
C PRO A 230 36.93 -2.07 -28.28
N SER A 231 36.94 -1.14 -29.23
CA SER A 231 35.74 -0.44 -29.70
C SER A 231 35.72 -0.38 -31.21
N GLU A 232 34.52 -0.43 -31.77
CA GLU A 232 34.26 -0.19 -33.18
C GLU A 232 33.60 1.18 -33.32
N LYS A 233 34.19 2.07 -34.11
CA LYS A 233 33.61 3.38 -34.40
C LYS A 233 32.76 3.32 -35.65
N LEU A 234 31.50 3.73 -35.53
CA LEU A 234 30.52 3.68 -36.62
C LEU A 234 30.08 5.10 -37.03
N PRO A 235 29.86 5.35 -38.33
CA PRO A 235 29.12 6.54 -38.78
C PRO A 235 27.73 6.59 -38.15
N ASP A 236 27.18 7.80 -37.98
CA ASP A 236 25.93 8.03 -37.24
C ASP A 236 24.75 7.16 -37.71
N ASP A 237 24.49 7.10 -39.02
CA ASP A 237 23.36 6.31 -39.55
C ASP A 237 23.56 4.81 -39.33
N ARG A 238 24.80 4.33 -39.53
CA ARG A 238 25.17 2.93 -39.28
C ARG A 238 25.11 2.57 -37.80
N LEU A 239 25.42 3.51 -36.91
CA LEU A 239 25.29 3.31 -35.48
C LEU A 239 23.84 3.10 -35.09
N ILE A 240 22.93 3.96 -35.57
CA ILE A 240 21.49 3.85 -35.27
C ILE A 240 20.94 2.50 -35.74
N GLU A 241 21.20 2.12 -36.99
CA GLU A 241 20.80 0.81 -37.53
C GLU A 241 21.37 -0.35 -36.68
N THR A 242 22.65 -0.26 -36.32
CA THR A 242 23.33 -1.31 -35.55
C THR A 242 22.75 -1.42 -34.14
N VAL A 243 22.57 -0.31 -33.44
CA VAL A 243 22.08 -0.30 -32.04
C VAL A 243 20.61 -0.68 -31.98
N ALA A 244 19.78 -0.23 -32.93
CA ALA A 244 18.38 -0.67 -33.02
C ALA A 244 18.30 -2.18 -33.20
N LYS A 245 19.12 -2.74 -34.10
CA LYS A 245 19.19 -4.20 -34.31
C LYS A 245 19.76 -4.95 -33.12
N LEU A 246 20.80 -4.43 -32.47
CA LEU A 246 21.36 -5.03 -31.26
C LEU A 246 20.34 -5.05 -30.14
N MET A 247 19.48 -4.04 -30.02
CA MET A 247 18.48 -3.97 -28.97
C MET A 247 17.40 -5.05 -29.11
N GLU A 248 17.17 -5.60 -30.31
CA GLU A 248 16.21 -6.68 -30.54
C GLU A 248 16.56 -7.92 -29.70
N GLY A 249 15.60 -8.38 -28.89
CA GLY A 249 15.77 -9.59 -28.07
C GLY A 249 16.28 -9.30 -26.67
N GLU A 250 17.43 -9.86 -26.29
CA GLU A 250 17.89 -9.95 -24.89
C GLU A 250 19.05 -9.02 -24.53
N ASN A 251 19.52 -8.20 -25.46
CA ASN A 251 20.66 -7.35 -25.22
C ASN A 251 20.28 -6.12 -24.41
N VAL A 252 21.16 -5.75 -23.49
CA VAL A 252 21.10 -4.54 -22.69
C VAL A 252 22.27 -3.65 -23.05
N ILE A 253 21.97 -2.40 -23.38
CA ILE A 253 22.92 -1.46 -23.95
C ILE A 253 23.07 -0.26 -23.01
N GLY A 254 24.30 0.01 -22.58
CA GLY A 254 24.66 1.29 -21.98
C GLY A 254 24.75 2.34 -23.07
N TRP A 255 23.91 3.38 -23.00
CA TRP A 255 23.78 4.43 -24.01
C TRP A 255 24.20 5.78 -23.44
N PHE A 256 25.33 6.27 -23.93
CA PHE A 256 25.97 7.51 -23.51
C PHE A 256 26.12 8.47 -24.71
N GLN A 257 25.34 9.54 -24.71
CA GLN A 257 25.28 10.50 -25.82
C GLN A 257 25.16 11.93 -25.33
N GLY A 258 25.75 12.88 -26.06
CA GLY A 258 25.52 14.32 -25.89
C GLY A 258 25.56 14.84 -24.46
N ARG A 259 24.82 15.93 -24.23
CA ARG A 259 24.72 16.60 -22.93
C ARG A 259 23.92 15.79 -21.91
N MET A 260 24.46 15.61 -20.72
CA MET A 260 23.79 14.93 -19.60
C MET A 260 22.46 15.61 -19.22
N GLU A 261 21.50 14.79 -18.81
CA GLU A 261 20.21 15.21 -18.26
C GLU A 261 20.34 15.89 -16.89
N TYR A 262 19.61 16.97 -16.69
CA TYR A 262 19.43 17.63 -15.40
C TYR A 262 18.24 17.03 -14.66
N GLY A 263 18.52 16.45 -13.49
CA GLY A 263 17.53 15.82 -12.62
C GLY A 263 17.85 14.34 -12.36
N PRO A 264 16.96 13.63 -11.65
CA PRO A 264 17.21 12.26 -11.18
C PRO A 264 16.85 11.17 -12.21
N ARG A 265 16.46 11.55 -13.43
CA ARG A 265 16.00 10.62 -14.47
C ARG A 265 16.97 10.65 -15.64
N ALA A 266 17.33 9.48 -16.14
CA ALA A 266 17.90 9.37 -17.48
C ALA A 266 16.78 9.48 -18.51
N LEU A 267 16.99 10.31 -19.51
CA LEU A 267 16.03 10.71 -20.54
C LEU A 267 16.64 10.57 -21.93
N GLY A 268 17.51 9.57 -22.13
CA GLY A 268 18.06 9.20 -23.43
C GLY A 268 19.51 9.58 -23.70
N ASN A 269 20.23 10.18 -22.75
CA ASN A 269 21.65 10.57 -22.92
C ASN A 269 22.60 9.88 -21.93
N ARG A 270 22.13 9.47 -20.76
CA ARG A 270 22.85 8.61 -19.80
C ARG A 270 21.97 7.44 -19.39
N SER A 271 21.63 6.59 -20.35
CA SER A 271 20.56 5.59 -20.22
C SER A 271 21.05 4.17 -20.37
N ILE A 272 20.40 3.22 -19.70
CA ILE A 272 20.46 1.81 -20.04
C ILE A 272 19.17 1.49 -20.80
N ILE A 273 19.32 0.96 -22.01
CA ILE A 273 18.23 0.69 -22.93
C ILE A 273 18.16 -0.79 -23.32
N ALA A 274 16.95 -1.28 -23.55
CA ALA A 274 16.67 -2.68 -23.89
C ALA A 274 15.27 -2.83 -24.53
N ASP A 275 15.01 -3.99 -25.12
CA ASP A 275 13.71 -4.33 -25.74
C ASP A 275 12.58 -4.38 -24.68
N ALA A 276 11.55 -3.54 -24.84
CA ALA A 276 10.38 -3.53 -23.97
C ALA A 276 9.45 -4.73 -24.17
N ARG A 277 9.54 -5.40 -25.32
CA ARG A 277 8.70 -6.57 -25.66
C ARG A 277 9.15 -7.81 -24.93
N ASN A 278 10.45 -7.90 -24.62
CA ASN A 278 11.03 -9.06 -23.98
C ASN A 278 10.87 -9.02 -22.46
N LYS A 279 10.00 -9.89 -21.94
CA LYS A 279 9.77 -10.03 -20.50
C LYS A 279 11.04 -10.44 -19.72
N GLU A 280 11.99 -11.15 -20.33
CA GLU A 280 13.21 -11.57 -19.64
C GLU A 280 14.21 -10.42 -19.47
N ASN A 281 14.16 -9.37 -20.30
CA ASN A 281 14.96 -8.15 -20.11
C ASN A 281 14.66 -7.48 -18.76
N TRP A 282 13.41 -7.57 -18.30
CA TRP A 282 13.06 -7.09 -16.96
C TRP A 282 13.86 -7.80 -15.86
N LYS A 283 14.03 -9.13 -15.94
CA LYS A 283 14.84 -9.89 -14.96
C LYS A 283 16.33 -9.57 -15.13
N LYS A 284 16.82 -9.57 -16.36
CA LYS A 284 18.24 -9.33 -16.67
C LYS A 284 18.68 -7.97 -16.16
N VAL A 285 17.94 -6.90 -16.48
CA VAL A 285 18.29 -5.55 -16.03
C VAL A 285 18.15 -5.41 -14.51
N ASN A 286 17.10 -5.94 -13.88
CA ASN A 286 16.93 -5.82 -12.42
C ASN A 286 18.01 -6.58 -11.63
N LEU A 287 18.31 -7.83 -11.99
CA LEU A 287 19.17 -8.70 -11.20
C LEU A 287 20.66 -8.57 -11.54
N LYS A 288 20.99 -8.37 -12.82
CA LYS A 288 22.38 -8.47 -13.29
C LYS A 288 23.06 -7.11 -13.53
N ILE A 289 22.28 -6.03 -13.49
CA ILE A 289 22.76 -4.67 -13.74
C ILE A 289 22.37 -3.75 -12.60
N LYS A 290 21.09 -3.74 -12.21
CA LYS A 290 20.59 -2.85 -11.15
C LYS A 290 20.71 -3.38 -9.75
N PHE A 291 20.92 -4.69 -9.59
CA PHE A 291 20.99 -5.36 -8.29
C PHE A 291 19.84 -4.93 -7.35
N ARG A 292 18.62 -4.93 -7.91
CA ARG A 292 17.39 -4.56 -7.20
C ARG A 292 16.33 -5.64 -7.39
N GLU A 293 15.27 -5.54 -6.59
CA GLU A 293 14.21 -6.53 -6.54
C GLU A 293 13.63 -6.78 -7.93
N SER A 294 13.47 -8.06 -8.27
CA SER A 294 13.07 -8.46 -9.61
C SER A 294 11.75 -7.82 -10.03
N PHE A 295 10.85 -7.53 -9.09
CA PHE A 295 9.49 -7.06 -9.35
C PHE A 295 9.36 -5.61 -9.83
N ARG A 296 10.39 -4.75 -9.70
CA ARG A 296 10.27 -3.32 -10.08
C ARG A 296 10.29 -3.17 -11.61
N PRO A 297 9.19 -2.72 -12.25
CA PRO A 297 9.18 -2.47 -13.68
C PRO A 297 10.05 -1.27 -14.05
N PHE A 298 10.48 -1.23 -15.32
CA PHE A 298 11.21 -0.12 -15.89
C PHE A 298 10.27 0.91 -16.52
N ALA A 299 10.79 2.10 -16.76
CA ALA A 299 10.04 3.13 -17.45
C ALA A 299 10.12 2.92 -18.97
N PRO A 300 9.01 3.09 -19.71
CA PRO A 300 9.06 3.16 -21.16
C PRO A 300 9.55 4.53 -21.64
N THR A 301 10.36 4.52 -22.69
CA THR A 301 10.44 5.64 -23.63
C THR A 301 9.63 5.29 -24.88
N VAL A 302 8.77 6.21 -25.32
CA VAL A 302 7.91 6.08 -26.51
C VAL A 302 8.07 7.28 -27.43
N LEU A 303 7.99 7.07 -28.73
CA LEU A 303 7.89 8.16 -29.71
C LEU A 303 6.65 9.02 -29.39
N ALA A 304 6.80 10.34 -29.37
CA ALA A 304 5.71 11.26 -28.99
C ALA A 304 4.44 11.00 -29.82
N GLU A 305 4.61 10.80 -31.13
CA GLU A 305 3.57 10.47 -32.11
C GLU A 305 2.90 9.11 -31.91
N ARG A 306 3.48 8.21 -31.09
CA ARG A 306 2.93 6.88 -30.76
C ARG A 306 2.33 6.80 -29.37
N THR A 307 2.41 7.86 -28.56
CA THR A 307 2.02 7.82 -27.14
C THR A 307 0.60 7.29 -26.94
N ALA A 308 -0.37 7.81 -27.69
CA ALA A 308 -1.78 7.42 -27.59
C ALA A 308 -2.06 5.97 -28.06
N ASP A 309 -1.17 5.38 -28.87
CA ASP A 309 -1.30 4.00 -29.35
C ASP A 309 -1.02 2.98 -28.24
N TYR A 310 -0.20 3.36 -27.24
CA TYR A 310 0.26 2.47 -26.16
C TYR A 310 -0.32 2.82 -24.79
N PHE A 311 -0.56 4.11 -24.52
CA PHE A 311 -0.92 4.59 -23.19
C PHE A 311 -2.19 5.44 -23.21
N ALA A 312 -2.96 5.37 -22.13
CA ALA A 312 -4.07 6.28 -21.85
C ALA A 312 -3.54 7.65 -21.40
N LEU A 313 -2.80 8.31 -22.28
CA LEU A 313 -2.15 9.60 -22.06
C LEU A 313 -2.36 10.49 -23.29
N ASP A 314 -2.93 11.67 -23.08
CA ASP A 314 -3.34 12.64 -24.11
C ASP A 314 -2.32 13.78 -24.33
N ARG A 315 -1.15 13.67 -23.70
CA ARG A 315 -0.14 14.74 -23.64
C ARG A 315 1.27 14.18 -23.63
N GLU A 316 2.26 15.03 -23.89
CA GLU A 316 3.66 14.67 -23.74
C GLU A 316 4.07 14.51 -22.27
N SER A 317 4.98 13.57 -22.02
CA SER A 317 5.68 13.39 -20.75
C SER A 317 7.20 13.32 -20.98
N PRO A 318 7.87 14.44 -21.32
CA PRO A 318 9.28 14.40 -21.73
C PRO A 318 10.26 14.04 -20.60
N TYR A 319 9.81 14.12 -19.35
CA TYR A 319 10.67 13.98 -18.17
C TYR A 319 10.46 12.70 -17.37
N MET A 320 9.64 11.76 -17.86
CA MET A 320 9.37 10.51 -17.14
C MET A 320 8.76 10.76 -15.75
N LEU A 321 7.85 11.74 -15.66
CA LEU A 321 7.20 12.19 -14.41
C LEU A 321 5.71 11.88 -14.32
N LEU A 322 5.08 11.52 -15.45
CA LEU A 322 3.68 11.13 -15.50
C LEU A 322 3.56 9.62 -15.57
N VAL A 323 2.57 9.08 -14.86
CA VAL A 323 2.12 7.70 -15.00
C VAL A 323 0.81 7.71 -15.77
N ALA A 324 0.63 6.72 -16.63
CA ALA A 324 -0.65 6.44 -17.24
C ALA A 324 -0.84 4.93 -17.39
N ASP A 325 -2.09 4.52 -17.62
CA ASP A 325 -2.40 3.13 -17.88
C ASP A 325 -1.93 2.72 -19.28
N VAL A 326 -1.31 1.55 -19.36
CA VAL A 326 -1.04 0.89 -20.65
C VAL A 326 -2.35 0.34 -21.18
N HIS A 327 -2.65 0.62 -22.45
CA HIS A 327 -3.86 0.13 -23.11
C HIS A 327 -3.96 -1.39 -22.96
N PRO A 328 -5.13 -1.95 -22.61
CA PRO A 328 -5.27 -3.38 -22.32
C PRO A 328 -4.70 -4.31 -23.42
N GLY A 329 -4.87 -3.94 -24.70
CA GLY A 329 -4.33 -4.70 -25.84
C GLY A 329 -2.81 -4.64 -26.00
N LYS A 330 -2.15 -3.65 -25.39
CA LYS A 330 -0.71 -3.39 -25.52
C LYS A 330 0.12 -3.96 -24.37
N ARG A 331 -0.51 -4.28 -23.23
CA ARG A 331 0.17 -4.83 -22.03
C ARG A 331 1.00 -6.09 -22.30
N ARG A 332 0.56 -6.94 -23.24
CA ARG A 332 1.28 -8.15 -23.65
C ARG A 332 2.39 -7.87 -24.67
N GLU A 333 2.30 -6.76 -25.39
CA GLU A 333 3.29 -6.34 -26.38
C GLU A 333 4.50 -5.69 -25.71
N ILE A 334 4.29 -4.95 -24.61
CA ILE A 334 5.35 -4.24 -23.87
C ILE A 334 5.40 -4.65 -22.37
N PRO A 335 5.55 -5.95 -22.06
CA PRO A 335 5.43 -6.45 -20.70
C PRO A 335 6.56 -5.97 -19.76
N ALA A 336 7.74 -5.61 -20.27
CA ALA A 336 8.89 -5.26 -19.43
C ALA A 336 8.78 -3.87 -18.76
N VAL A 337 7.89 -3.03 -19.29
CA VAL A 337 7.65 -1.64 -18.85
C VAL A 337 6.25 -1.45 -18.25
N THR A 338 5.46 -2.53 -18.18
CA THR A 338 4.09 -2.52 -17.65
C THR A 338 4.09 -3.01 -16.21
N HIS A 339 3.55 -2.22 -15.28
CA HIS A 339 3.37 -2.59 -13.88
C HIS A 339 2.29 -3.68 -13.72
N VAL A 340 2.27 -4.34 -12.56
CA VAL A 340 1.26 -5.38 -12.24
C VAL A 340 -0.17 -4.83 -12.30
N ASP A 341 -0.36 -3.55 -11.97
CA ASP A 341 -1.65 -2.87 -12.06
C ASP A 341 -1.99 -2.35 -13.48
N GLY A 342 -1.12 -2.60 -14.46
CA GLY A 342 -1.28 -2.18 -15.84
C GLY A 342 -0.81 -0.76 -16.14
N SER A 343 -0.22 -0.04 -15.19
CA SER A 343 0.31 1.31 -15.39
C SER A 343 1.76 1.33 -15.89
N ALA A 344 2.25 2.48 -16.34
CA ALA A 344 3.65 2.73 -16.66
C ALA A 344 4.02 4.21 -16.46
N ARG A 345 5.27 4.50 -16.09
CA ARG A 345 5.79 5.88 -15.97
C ARG A 345 6.53 6.31 -17.23
N ILE A 346 5.88 7.14 -18.04
CA ILE A 346 6.20 7.27 -19.46
C ILE A 346 7.16 8.43 -19.70
N GLN A 347 8.20 8.18 -20.52
CA GLN A 347 8.93 9.23 -21.22
C GLN A 347 8.45 9.32 -22.67
N THR A 348 7.93 10.45 -23.11
CA THR A 348 7.74 10.74 -24.54
C THR A 348 9.00 11.35 -25.11
N ILE A 349 9.35 11.02 -26.36
CA ILE A 349 10.46 11.68 -27.05
C ILE A 349 10.06 12.12 -28.46
N SER A 350 10.40 13.37 -28.78
CA SER A 350 10.23 13.94 -30.12
C SER A 350 11.58 14.20 -30.79
N ALA A 351 11.55 14.31 -32.12
CA ALA A 351 12.74 14.65 -32.92
C ALA A 351 13.30 16.03 -32.60
N THR A 352 12.49 16.97 -32.10
CA THR A 352 12.95 18.31 -31.70
C THR A 352 13.68 18.31 -30.37
N GLN A 353 13.30 17.42 -29.44
CA GLN A 353 13.91 17.30 -28.12
C GLN A 353 15.25 16.55 -28.17
N ASN A 354 15.29 15.38 -28.83
CA ASN A 354 16.50 14.58 -28.97
C ASN A 354 16.48 13.81 -30.30
N PRO A 355 16.99 14.40 -31.40
CA PRO A 355 16.93 13.80 -32.72
C PRO A 355 17.58 12.42 -32.80
N ARG A 356 18.70 12.21 -32.09
CA ARG A 356 19.44 10.93 -32.15
C ARG A 356 18.69 9.82 -31.43
N TYR A 357 18.14 10.12 -30.24
CA TYR A 357 17.38 9.14 -29.48
C TYR A 357 16.03 8.82 -30.13
N HIS A 358 15.37 9.82 -30.71
CA HIS A 358 14.17 9.63 -31.53
C HIS A 358 14.45 8.73 -32.74
N ARG A 359 15.51 9.01 -33.52
CA ARG A 359 15.92 8.15 -34.65
C ARG A 359 16.21 6.71 -34.23
N LEU A 360 16.83 6.50 -33.07
CA LEU A 360 17.09 5.15 -32.55
C LEU A 360 15.79 4.36 -32.32
N ILE A 361 14.80 4.99 -31.68
CA ILE A 361 13.53 4.35 -31.37
C ILE A 361 12.68 4.18 -32.64
N ALA A 362 12.74 5.12 -33.58
CA ALA A 362 12.07 5.00 -34.87
C ALA A 362 12.65 3.85 -35.71
N GLU A 363 13.98 3.68 -35.74
CA GLU A 363 14.61 2.54 -36.43
C GLU A 363 14.29 1.22 -35.72
N PHE A 364 14.23 1.21 -34.38
CA PHE A 364 13.76 0.07 -33.62
C PHE A 364 12.29 -0.27 -33.94
N GLU A 365 11.40 0.71 -34.02
CA GLU A 365 10.00 0.53 -34.42
C GLU A 365 9.90 -0.06 -35.82
N LYS A 366 10.68 0.46 -36.78
CA LYS A 366 10.73 -0.06 -38.15
C LYS A 366 11.13 -1.54 -38.20
N ASN A 367 12.06 -1.97 -37.36
CA ASN A 367 12.49 -3.36 -37.30
C ASN A 367 11.48 -4.28 -36.61
N THR A 368 10.74 -3.76 -35.63
CA THR A 368 10.03 -4.58 -34.64
C THR A 368 8.52 -4.42 -34.61
N GLY A 369 7.99 -3.36 -35.22
CA GLY A 369 6.62 -2.87 -35.05
C GLY A 369 6.36 -2.15 -33.72
N CYS A 370 7.35 -2.03 -32.83
CA CYS A 370 7.17 -1.49 -31.47
C CYS A 370 7.92 -0.17 -31.26
N GLY A 371 7.19 0.92 -31.08
CA GLY A 371 7.73 2.26 -30.82
C GLY A 371 8.08 2.55 -29.36
N VAL A 372 8.27 1.50 -28.56
CA VAL A 372 8.53 1.58 -27.10
C VAL A 372 9.77 0.77 -26.74
N ILE A 373 10.65 1.37 -25.94
CA ILE A 373 11.85 0.72 -25.39
C ILE A 373 11.90 0.86 -23.87
N ILE A 374 12.68 -0.01 -23.21
CA ILE A 374 13.07 0.20 -21.81
C ILE A 374 14.04 1.37 -21.74
N ASN A 375 13.81 2.29 -20.80
CA ASN A 375 14.80 3.26 -20.38
C ASN A 375 14.93 3.25 -18.84
N THR A 376 16.16 3.17 -18.37
CA THR A 376 16.50 3.38 -16.97
C THR A 376 17.81 4.16 -16.84
N SER A 377 18.02 4.77 -15.68
CA SER A 377 19.28 5.45 -15.34
C SER A 377 20.50 4.61 -15.69
N PHE A 378 21.58 5.19 -16.22
CA PHE A 378 22.84 4.47 -16.39
C PHE A 378 23.67 4.60 -15.11
N ASN A 379 23.53 3.61 -14.24
CA ASN A 379 24.22 3.47 -12.95
C ASN A 379 23.97 2.08 -12.34
N VAL A 380 24.64 1.76 -11.24
CA VAL A 380 24.28 0.65 -10.33
C VAL A 380 23.54 1.19 -9.09
N ARG A 381 23.01 0.29 -8.24
CA ARG A 381 22.40 0.67 -6.97
C ARG A 381 23.43 1.42 -6.11
N GLY A 382 23.02 2.51 -5.47
CA GLY A 382 23.88 3.29 -4.56
C GLY A 382 24.80 4.30 -5.25
N GLU A 383 24.86 4.34 -6.58
CA GLU A 383 25.68 5.30 -7.33
C GLU A 383 24.82 6.33 -8.10
N PRO A 384 25.34 7.54 -8.36
CA PRO A 384 24.68 8.52 -9.24
C PRO A 384 24.64 8.03 -10.69
N ILE A 385 23.85 8.70 -11.53
CA ILE A 385 23.90 8.51 -13.00
C ILE A 385 25.32 8.83 -13.47
N VAL A 386 25.88 7.99 -14.34
CA VAL A 386 27.21 8.21 -14.92
C VAL A 386 27.26 9.57 -15.62
N GLU A 387 28.32 10.33 -15.35
CA GLU A 387 28.48 11.69 -15.87
C GLU A 387 29.47 11.67 -17.04
N SER A 388 30.68 11.13 -16.78
CA SER A 388 31.80 11.08 -17.71
C SER A 388 31.92 9.76 -18.49
N PRO A 389 32.69 9.71 -19.60
CA PRO A 389 32.98 8.47 -20.31
C PRO A 389 33.65 7.43 -19.41
N LYS A 390 34.49 7.87 -18.48
CA LYS A 390 35.15 7.00 -17.51
C LYS A 390 34.16 6.36 -16.54
N ASP A 391 33.16 7.11 -16.07
CA ASP A 391 32.10 6.57 -15.22
C ASP A 391 31.26 5.53 -15.97
N ALA A 392 30.92 5.82 -17.23
CA ALA A 392 30.18 4.90 -18.09
C ALA A 392 30.95 3.61 -18.37
N ILE A 393 32.26 3.71 -18.64
CA ILE A 393 33.16 2.56 -18.79
C ILE A 393 33.22 1.75 -17.50
N ASN A 394 33.42 2.41 -16.36
CA ASN A 394 33.49 1.76 -15.06
C ASN A 394 32.18 1.02 -14.74
N CYS A 395 31.03 1.67 -14.92
CA CYS A 395 29.73 1.05 -14.72
C CYS A 395 29.50 -0.12 -15.69
N PHE A 396 29.90 0.01 -16.95
CA PHE A 396 29.84 -1.08 -17.92
C PHE A 396 30.67 -2.27 -17.45
N LEU A 397 31.95 -2.10 -17.13
CA LEU A 397 32.84 -3.21 -16.75
C LEU A 397 32.34 -4.00 -15.53
N HIS A 398 31.68 -3.34 -14.60
CA HIS A 398 31.18 -3.95 -13.36
C HIS A 398 29.70 -4.40 -13.42
N THR A 399 29.11 -4.44 -14.61
CA THR A 399 27.73 -4.91 -14.81
C THR A 399 27.63 -5.88 -15.97
N GLN A 400 26.52 -6.62 -16.06
CA GLN A 400 26.28 -7.54 -17.18
C GLN A 400 25.58 -6.89 -18.38
N MET A 401 25.87 -5.61 -18.66
CA MET A 401 25.49 -5.00 -19.94
C MET A 401 26.24 -5.69 -21.08
N ASP A 402 25.54 -5.96 -22.18
CA ASP A 402 26.11 -6.66 -23.35
C ASP A 402 26.91 -5.71 -24.23
N PHE A 403 26.45 -4.46 -24.37
CA PHE A 403 27.10 -3.42 -25.16
C PHE A 403 27.19 -2.10 -24.42
N LEU A 404 28.22 -1.33 -24.74
CA LEU A 404 28.36 0.07 -24.35
C LEU A 404 28.51 0.90 -25.62
N VAL A 405 27.69 1.93 -25.76
CA VAL A 405 27.74 2.90 -26.84
C VAL A 405 28.12 4.25 -26.25
N LEU A 406 29.34 4.70 -26.54
CA LEU A 406 29.88 6.00 -26.16
C LEU A 406 30.03 6.87 -27.41
N GLY A 407 29.12 7.84 -27.60
CA GLY A 407 29.07 8.59 -28.84
C GLY A 407 28.87 7.63 -30.02
N ASN A 408 29.89 7.56 -30.89
CA ASN A 408 29.91 6.70 -32.08
C ASN A 408 30.70 5.40 -31.90
N CYS A 409 31.24 5.14 -30.71
CA CYS A 409 32.03 3.95 -30.41
C CYS A 409 31.16 2.89 -29.75
N VAL A 410 31.18 1.67 -30.30
CA VAL A 410 30.49 0.49 -29.78
C VAL A 410 31.51 -0.46 -29.16
N VAL A 411 31.32 -0.79 -27.89
CA VAL A 411 32.12 -1.78 -27.16
C VAL A 411 31.24 -3.00 -26.90
N ARG A 412 31.77 -4.18 -27.18
CA ARG A 412 31.10 -5.46 -26.92
C ARG A 412 31.68 -6.13 -25.69
N LYS A 413 30.83 -6.58 -24.77
CA LYS A 413 31.28 -7.25 -23.54
C LYS A 413 31.99 -8.57 -23.83
N ASP A 414 31.53 -9.32 -24.82
CA ASP A 414 32.07 -10.62 -25.21
C ASP A 414 33.45 -10.54 -25.89
N ALA A 415 33.83 -9.36 -26.38
CA ALA A 415 35.14 -9.10 -26.96
C ALA A 415 36.22 -8.74 -25.91
N LEU A 416 35.83 -8.59 -24.63
CA LEU A 416 36.77 -8.26 -23.55
C LEU A 416 37.58 -9.49 -23.12
N THR A 417 38.85 -9.29 -22.84
CA THR A 417 39.76 -10.35 -22.36
C THR A 417 39.59 -10.62 -20.86
N GLY A 418 40.00 -11.79 -20.37
CA GLY A 418 39.77 -12.23 -18.99
C GLY A 418 40.36 -11.32 -17.90
N ASP A 419 41.42 -10.56 -18.18
CA ASP A 419 41.98 -9.59 -17.24
C ASP A 419 41.12 -8.33 -17.08
N GLN A 420 40.31 -8.00 -18.10
CA GLN A 420 39.36 -6.88 -18.08
C GLN A 420 38.04 -7.24 -17.40
N GLN A 421 37.80 -8.52 -17.12
CA GLN A 421 36.62 -9.03 -16.43
C GLN A 421 36.85 -9.29 -14.92
N LYS A 422 38.11 -9.21 -14.44
CA LYS A 422 38.53 -9.77 -13.15
C LYS A 422 38.10 -9.01 -11.89
N ASP A 423 37.64 -7.76 -11.97
CA ASP A 423 37.28 -6.97 -10.77
C ASP A 423 35.80 -7.01 -10.36
N ASN A 424 34.97 -7.75 -11.11
CA ASN A 424 33.52 -7.68 -10.93
C ASN A 424 33.05 -8.21 -9.55
N LYS A 425 33.68 -9.26 -9.00
CA LYS A 425 33.25 -9.85 -7.72
C LYS A 425 33.59 -9.00 -6.50
N GLU A 426 34.68 -8.23 -6.53
CA GLU A 426 35.11 -7.43 -5.38
C GLU A 426 34.41 -6.07 -5.32
N TYR A 427 34.19 -5.46 -6.49
CA TYR A 427 33.35 -4.26 -6.62
C TYR A 427 31.90 -4.52 -6.19
N LEU A 428 31.33 -5.67 -6.58
CA LEU A 428 29.94 -6.02 -6.25
C LEU A 428 29.71 -6.41 -4.79
N LYS A 429 30.74 -6.89 -4.06
CA LYS A 429 30.64 -7.17 -2.62
C LYS A 429 30.29 -5.94 -1.77
N LYS A 430 30.42 -4.73 -2.32
CA LYS A 430 30.07 -3.47 -1.64
C LYS A 430 28.57 -3.16 -1.67
N PHE A 431 27.78 -3.90 -2.44
CA PHE A 431 26.34 -3.67 -2.60
C PHE A 431 25.58 -4.90 -2.11
N GLU A 432 25.12 -4.88 -0.85
CA GLU A 432 24.21 -5.90 -0.33
C GLU A 432 22.88 -5.84 -1.09
N LEU A 433 22.37 -7.01 -1.51
CA LEU A 433 20.99 -7.17 -1.95
C LEU A 433 20.11 -7.11 -0.69
N ASP A 434 19.00 -6.36 -0.75
CA ASP A 434 18.01 -6.37 0.34
C ASP A 434 17.28 -7.73 0.41
#